data_AF-A0A8S3S3Y4-F1
#
_entry.id   AF-A0A8S3S3Y4-F1
#
_cell.length_a   1.000
_cell.length_b   1.000
_cell.length_c   1.000
_cell.angle_alpha   90.00
_cell.angle_beta   90.00
_cell.angle_gamma   90.00
#
_symmetry.space_group_name_H-M   'P 1'
#
loop_
_entity.id
_entity.type
_entity.pdbx_description
1 polymer ?
#
loop_
_entity_poly.entity_id
_entity_poly.type
_entity_poly.pdbx_seq_one_letter_code
_entity_poly.pdbx_strand_id
1 'polypeptide(L)'
;MRENLLFGGILEDPRKKEDRDNIEIETVLKKFLKEKLKINEEINFHIVHRLRPRKDAKPRTIVAKFESQKDRNTVLRAAPAKLKETFSVFEQYPYEMVERRNVLWPIFKREQRLGNHACLKEDKLYVNGHRIYPEDVIEAQKMHPMYPSQQGSQFLSQGSTLAHETNQEQVLVVPTTYDELSKILNNDGIDEIDRCLYDYHNLWLYNVPLPRSSEDKGRINVYGNKILQLCKNNCLYIASGRIGNDKNMGKVTSKETSLVDYLIVSGDLFPYITEFEVIDFDSLFSDIHCRLQFNLSAMLPDDLLDKNNSSNVPSKHIRWIGDKRDQFVDSVESKLTIDNLSNQ
;
A
#
# COMPACT_ATOMS: atom_id res chain seq x y z
N MET A 1 13.82 -12.56 -9.84
CA MET A 1 12.48 -12.34 -10.44
C MET A 1 12.48 -12.32 -11.98
N ARG A 2 13.60 -12.04 -12.68
CA ARG A 2 13.63 -12.03 -14.17
C ARG A 2 13.24 -13.37 -14.83
N GLU A 3 13.34 -14.47 -14.10
CA GLU A 3 13.04 -15.83 -14.56
C GLU A 3 11.60 -16.25 -14.26
N ASN A 4 10.79 -15.38 -13.65
CA ASN A 4 9.47 -15.75 -13.14
C ASN A 4 8.37 -15.32 -14.13
N LEU A 5 7.33 -16.15 -14.25
CA LEU A 5 6.05 -15.79 -14.86
C LEU A 5 4.90 -16.08 -13.90
N LEU A 6 3.84 -15.29 -14.06
CA LEU A 6 2.56 -15.42 -13.37
C LEU A 6 1.54 -16.02 -14.34
N PHE A 7 0.78 -17.03 -13.88
CA PHE A 7 -0.26 -17.71 -14.66
C PHE A 7 -1.61 -17.59 -13.97
N GLY A 8 -2.53 -16.83 -14.55
CA GLY A 8 -3.87 -16.60 -14.03
C GLY A 8 -4.94 -17.46 -14.71
N GLY A 9 -6.00 -17.82 -13.95
CA GLY A 9 -7.19 -18.49 -14.48
C GLY A 9 -7.15 -20.02 -14.50
N ILE A 10 -6.07 -20.65 -14.03
CA ILE A 10 -5.94 -22.12 -14.02
C ILE A 10 -6.71 -22.70 -12.83
N LEU A 11 -7.76 -23.49 -13.08
CA LEU A 11 -8.61 -24.07 -12.03
C LEU A 11 -7.82 -24.92 -11.01
N GLU A 12 -8.33 -24.96 -9.79
CA GLU A 12 -7.85 -25.80 -8.68
C GLU A 12 -8.87 -26.90 -8.42
N ASP A 13 -8.43 -28.09 -8.02
CA ASP A 13 -9.36 -29.12 -7.55
C ASP A 13 -9.75 -28.83 -6.09
N PRO A 14 -11.03 -28.48 -5.80
CA PRO A 14 -11.46 -28.17 -4.44
C PRO A 14 -11.37 -29.33 -3.46
N ARG A 15 -11.21 -30.56 -3.95
CA ARG A 15 -11.09 -31.77 -3.12
C ARG A 15 -9.65 -32.09 -2.75
N LYS A 16 -8.68 -31.47 -3.41
CA LYS A 16 -7.26 -31.62 -3.11
C LYS A 16 -6.77 -30.40 -2.34
N LYS A 17 -6.09 -30.63 -1.22
CA LYS A 17 -5.27 -29.58 -0.58
C LYS A 17 -4.01 -29.40 -1.45
N GLU A 18 -4.14 -28.73 -2.60
CA GLU A 18 -3.03 -28.43 -3.52
C GLU A 18 -1.89 -27.61 -2.85
N ASP A 19 -2.11 -27.08 -1.65
CA ASP A 19 -1.17 -26.26 -0.90
C ASP A 19 0.02 -27.03 -0.29
N ARG A 20 0.01 -28.38 -0.33
CA ARG A 20 1.07 -29.18 0.31
C ARG A 20 2.09 -29.78 -0.66
N ASP A 21 1.73 -29.98 -1.93
CA ASP A 21 2.58 -30.73 -2.87
C ASP A 21 2.90 -29.90 -4.14
N ASN A 22 4.06 -29.25 -4.16
CA ASN A 22 4.55 -28.47 -5.30
C ASN A 22 4.60 -29.29 -6.62
N ILE A 23 4.77 -30.61 -6.51
CA ILE A 23 4.84 -31.55 -7.65
C ILE A 23 3.49 -31.63 -8.41
N GLU A 24 2.35 -31.55 -7.69
CA GLU A 24 1.04 -31.57 -8.33
C GLU A 24 0.80 -30.27 -9.11
N ILE A 25 1.18 -29.11 -8.55
CA ILE A 25 1.03 -27.79 -9.20
C ILE A 25 1.89 -27.71 -10.46
N GLU A 26 3.13 -28.20 -10.40
CA GLU A 26 4.01 -28.25 -11.57
C GLU A 26 3.40 -29.10 -12.69
N THR A 27 2.83 -30.26 -12.34
CA THR A 27 2.17 -31.16 -13.31
C THR A 27 0.97 -30.47 -13.96
N VAL A 28 0.15 -29.76 -13.19
CA VAL A 28 -0.98 -28.96 -13.70
C VAL A 28 -0.48 -27.88 -14.66
N LEU A 29 0.60 -27.19 -14.31
CA LEU A 29 1.17 -26.14 -15.15
C LEU A 29 1.75 -26.72 -16.45
N LYS A 30 2.51 -27.82 -16.40
CA LYS A 30 3.03 -28.52 -17.59
C LYS A 30 1.90 -28.95 -18.53
N LYS A 31 0.81 -29.49 -17.98
CA LYS A 31 -0.39 -29.82 -18.75
C LYS A 31 -1.00 -28.59 -19.41
N PHE A 32 -1.13 -27.49 -18.67
CA PHE A 32 -1.63 -26.21 -19.21
C PHE A 32 -0.77 -25.71 -20.38
N LEU A 33 0.57 -25.71 -20.25
CA LEU A 33 1.48 -25.26 -21.30
C LEU A 33 1.35 -26.10 -22.57
N LYS A 34 1.22 -27.43 -22.43
CA LYS A 34 1.01 -28.34 -23.56
C LYS A 34 -0.35 -28.16 -24.22
N GLU A 35 -1.41 -28.09 -23.44
CA GLU A 35 -2.78 -28.07 -23.98
C GLU A 35 -3.21 -26.71 -24.50
N LYS A 36 -2.89 -25.63 -23.77
CA LYS A 36 -3.34 -24.26 -24.07
C LYS A 36 -2.32 -23.48 -24.89
N LEU A 37 -1.03 -23.61 -24.58
CA LEU A 37 0.02 -22.90 -25.33
C LEU A 37 0.65 -23.73 -26.46
N LYS A 38 0.30 -25.03 -26.57
CA LYS A 38 0.85 -25.95 -27.58
C LYS A 38 2.37 -25.99 -27.56
N ILE A 39 2.95 -25.95 -26.36
CA ILE A 39 4.39 -26.07 -26.15
C ILE A 39 4.67 -27.54 -25.83
N ASN A 40 5.33 -28.22 -26.76
CA ASN A 40 5.66 -29.65 -26.64
C ASN A 40 7.06 -29.88 -26.06
N GLU A 41 7.84 -28.82 -25.87
CA GLU A 41 9.15 -28.85 -25.23
C GLU A 41 8.99 -29.15 -23.73
N GLU A 42 9.90 -29.95 -23.18
CA GLU A 42 9.93 -30.23 -21.75
C GLU A 42 10.52 -29.02 -21.03
N ILE A 43 9.68 -28.31 -20.28
CA ILE A 43 10.05 -27.12 -19.51
C ILE A 43 10.28 -27.52 -18.07
N ASN A 44 11.43 -27.13 -17.52
CA ASN A 44 11.76 -27.33 -16.11
C ASN A 44 11.64 -26.04 -15.31
N PHE A 45 11.27 -26.20 -14.05
CA PHE A 45 11.04 -25.12 -13.11
C PHE A 45 11.86 -25.37 -11.85
N HIS A 46 12.44 -24.30 -11.31
CA HIS A 46 13.05 -24.36 -9.98
C HIS A 46 11.97 -24.50 -8.90
N ILE A 47 10.92 -23.68 -9.00
CA ILE A 47 9.84 -23.61 -8.01
C ILE A 47 8.55 -23.24 -8.74
N VAL A 48 7.48 -23.96 -8.44
CA VAL A 48 6.11 -23.64 -8.86
C VAL A 48 5.20 -23.68 -7.64
N HIS A 49 4.48 -22.59 -7.39
CA HIS A 49 3.52 -22.54 -6.29
C HIS A 49 2.35 -21.63 -6.64
N ARG A 50 1.20 -21.90 -6.02
CA ARG A 50 0.05 -21.00 -6.06
C ARG A 50 0.34 -19.82 -5.13
N LEU A 51 0.04 -18.61 -5.62
CA LEU A 51 0.05 -17.42 -4.79
C LEU A 51 -1.21 -17.39 -3.93
N ARG A 52 -1.02 -17.03 -2.64
CA ARG A 52 -2.06 -16.66 -1.66
C ARG A 52 -2.90 -17.84 -1.10
N PRO A 53 -3.58 -17.64 0.04
CA PRO A 53 -4.65 -18.54 0.50
C PRO A 53 -5.91 -18.41 -0.36
N ARG A 54 -6.75 -19.47 -0.38
CA ARG A 54 -8.02 -19.47 -1.12
C ARG A 54 -9.07 -18.60 -0.42
N LYS A 55 -9.26 -17.36 -0.88
CA LYS A 55 -10.29 -16.44 -0.36
C LYS A 55 -11.64 -16.53 -1.11
N ASP A 56 -11.63 -16.91 -2.40
CA ASP A 56 -12.80 -16.90 -3.30
C ASP A 56 -13.01 -18.23 -4.07
N ALA A 57 -14.10 -18.32 -4.85
CA ALA A 57 -14.32 -19.37 -5.84
C ALA A 57 -13.42 -19.25 -7.09
N LYS A 58 -12.66 -18.15 -7.22
CA LYS A 58 -11.75 -17.92 -8.36
C LYS A 58 -10.43 -18.67 -8.17
N PRO A 59 -9.84 -19.22 -9.24
CA PRO A 59 -8.55 -19.87 -9.16
C PRO A 59 -7.41 -18.91 -8.84
N ARG A 60 -6.50 -19.32 -7.95
CA ARG A 60 -5.31 -18.56 -7.56
C ARG A 60 -4.27 -18.52 -8.68
N THR A 61 -3.51 -17.45 -8.76
CA THR A 61 -2.41 -17.33 -9.73
C THR A 61 -1.28 -18.29 -9.39
N ILE A 62 -0.69 -18.96 -10.37
CA ILE A 62 0.55 -19.74 -10.19
C ILE A 62 1.75 -18.85 -10.49
N VAL A 63 2.76 -18.85 -9.62
CA VAL A 63 4.10 -18.36 -9.94
C VAL A 63 4.95 -19.54 -10.33
N ALA A 64 5.63 -19.43 -11.47
CA ALA A 64 6.65 -20.40 -11.87
C ALA A 64 7.98 -19.68 -12.11
N LYS A 65 9.02 -20.14 -11.39
CA LYS A 65 10.41 -19.75 -11.66
C LYS A 65 11.01 -20.78 -12.61
N PHE A 66 11.32 -20.34 -13.83
CA PHE A 66 11.91 -21.20 -14.86
C PHE A 66 13.37 -21.50 -14.55
N GLU A 67 13.85 -22.66 -15.00
CA GLU A 67 15.30 -22.95 -15.04
C GLU A 67 16.00 -22.24 -16.19
N SER A 68 15.32 -22.14 -17.32
CA SER A 68 15.84 -21.59 -18.57
C SER A 68 15.13 -20.29 -18.94
N GLN A 69 15.90 -19.22 -19.12
CA GLN A 69 15.36 -17.95 -19.60
C GLN A 69 14.84 -18.04 -21.05
N LYS A 70 15.38 -18.98 -21.84
CA LYS A 70 14.89 -19.29 -23.19
C LYS A 70 13.44 -19.80 -23.11
N ASP A 71 13.19 -20.77 -22.24
CA ASP A 71 11.88 -21.42 -22.09
C ASP A 71 10.85 -20.42 -21.56
N ARG A 72 11.26 -19.63 -20.56
CA ARG A 72 10.48 -18.51 -20.03
C ARG A 72 10.03 -17.56 -21.14
N ASN A 73 10.95 -17.15 -22.01
CA ASN A 73 10.64 -16.25 -23.12
C ASN A 73 9.79 -16.91 -24.21
N THR A 74 9.98 -18.20 -24.48
CA THR A 74 9.12 -18.99 -25.39
C THR A 74 7.68 -18.98 -24.90
N VAL A 75 7.46 -19.28 -23.61
CA VAL A 75 6.13 -19.27 -22.99
C VAL A 75 5.50 -17.88 -23.06
N LEU A 76 6.24 -16.84 -22.67
CA LEU A 76 5.74 -15.47 -22.64
C LEU A 76 5.33 -14.97 -24.04
N ARG A 77 6.10 -15.28 -25.08
CA ARG A 77 5.78 -14.87 -26.46
C ARG A 77 4.59 -15.65 -27.05
N ALA A 78 4.41 -16.90 -26.65
CA ALA A 78 3.31 -17.74 -27.13
C ALA A 78 1.96 -17.33 -26.53
N ALA A 79 1.94 -16.79 -25.32
CA ALA A 79 0.73 -16.59 -24.55
C ALA A 79 -0.29 -15.59 -25.14
N PRO A 80 0.09 -14.36 -25.57
CA PRO A 80 -0.88 -13.38 -26.07
C PRO A 80 -1.65 -13.85 -27.31
N ALA A 81 -1.03 -14.66 -28.15
CA ALA A 81 -1.64 -15.15 -29.39
C ALA A 81 -2.52 -16.41 -29.18
N LYS A 82 -2.25 -17.19 -28.13
CA LYS A 82 -2.83 -18.53 -27.95
C LYS A 82 -3.82 -18.64 -26.80
N LEU A 83 -3.88 -17.65 -25.92
CA LEU A 83 -4.79 -17.65 -24.77
C LEU A 83 -6.07 -16.85 -25.07
N LYS A 84 -7.19 -17.35 -24.53
CA LYS A 84 -8.48 -16.65 -24.48
C LYS A 84 -8.54 -15.75 -23.24
N GLU A 85 -9.53 -14.87 -23.16
CA GLU A 85 -9.76 -13.95 -22.03
C GLU A 85 -9.82 -14.62 -20.65
N THR A 86 -10.06 -15.93 -20.58
CA THR A 86 -10.12 -16.69 -19.33
C THR A 86 -8.76 -16.98 -18.69
N PHE A 87 -7.66 -16.93 -19.44
CA PHE A 87 -6.33 -17.24 -18.94
C PHE A 87 -5.38 -16.09 -19.21
N SER A 88 -4.37 -15.96 -18.36
CA SER A 88 -3.37 -14.92 -18.53
C SER A 88 -1.98 -15.38 -18.13
N VAL A 89 -0.98 -14.81 -18.80
CA VAL A 89 0.43 -15.04 -18.52
C VAL A 89 1.15 -13.70 -18.53
N PHE A 90 1.82 -13.35 -17.43
CA PHE A 90 2.50 -12.07 -17.29
C PHE A 90 3.87 -12.22 -16.64
N GLU A 91 4.73 -11.23 -16.88
CA GLU A 91 6.01 -11.11 -16.20
C GLU A 91 5.80 -10.72 -14.73
N GLN A 92 6.61 -11.31 -13.84
CA GLN A 92 6.67 -10.82 -12.46
C GLN A 92 7.66 -9.66 -12.38
N TYR A 93 7.14 -8.46 -12.09
CA TYR A 93 7.96 -7.27 -11.88
C TYR A 93 8.33 -7.10 -10.40
N PRO A 94 9.51 -6.52 -10.10
CA PRO A 94 9.86 -6.11 -8.75
C PRO A 94 8.92 -4.98 -8.27
N TYR A 95 8.78 -4.86 -6.95
CA TYR A 95 7.80 -4.00 -6.30
C TYR A 95 7.90 -2.53 -6.77
N GLU A 96 9.11 -1.98 -6.87
CA GLU A 96 9.32 -0.58 -7.26
C GLU A 96 8.81 -0.28 -8.68
N MET A 97 8.88 -1.28 -9.57
CA MET A 97 8.32 -1.15 -10.92
C MET A 97 6.79 -1.22 -10.91
N VAL A 98 6.20 -2.04 -10.04
CA VAL A 98 4.75 -2.13 -9.86
C VAL A 98 4.21 -0.79 -9.34
N GLU A 99 4.86 -0.19 -8.34
CA GLU A 99 4.47 1.13 -7.82
C GLU A 99 4.51 2.22 -8.90
N ARG A 100 5.59 2.31 -9.67
CA ARG A 100 5.70 3.25 -10.78
C ARG A 100 4.59 3.04 -11.82
N ARG A 101 4.28 1.79 -12.15
CA ARG A 101 3.16 1.47 -13.05
C ARG A 101 1.83 1.91 -12.47
N ASN A 102 1.59 1.76 -11.17
CA ASN A 102 0.35 2.18 -10.52
C ASN A 102 0.14 3.69 -10.63
N VAL A 103 1.20 4.50 -10.51
CA VAL A 103 1.14 5.96 -10.71
C VAL A 103 0.84 6.32 -12.18
N LEU A 104 1.46 5.61 -13.13
CA LEU A 104 1.34 5.90 -14.55
C LEU A 104 0.07 5.33 -15.20
N TRP A 105 -0.52 4.28 -14.63
CA TRP A 105 -1.65 3.54 -15.21
C TRP A 105 -2.93 4.38 -15.37
N PRO A 106 -3.34 5.23 -14.42
CA PRO A 106 -4.47 6.15 -14.60
C PRO A 106 -4.26 7.08 -15.79
N ILE A 107 -3.04 7.61 -15.97
CA ILE A 107 -2.71 8.49 -17.08
C ILE A 107 -2.77 7.72 -18.39
N PHE A 108 -2.13 6.55 -18.46
CA PHE A 108 -2.21 5.68 -19.61
C PHE A 108 -3.66 5.43 -20.06
N LYS A 109 -4.54 5.03 -19.13
CA LYS A 109 -5.97 4.82 -19.43
C LYS A 109 -6.67 6.10 -19.86
N ARG A 110 -6.39 7.24 -19.21
CA ARG A 110 -6.95 8.55 -19.57
C ARG A 110 -6.58 8.93 -20.99
N GLU A 111 -5.29 8.88 -21.33
CA GLU A 111 -4.78 9.25 -22.65
C GLU A 111 -5.31 8.31 -23.74
N GLN A 112 -5.42 7.01 -23.49
CA GLN A 112 -6.06 6.09 -24.43
C GLN A 112 -7.54 6.44 -24.69
N ARG A 113 -8.30 6.81 -23.66
CA ARG A 113 -9.71 7.23 -23.82
C ARG A 113 -9.85 8.53 -24.61
N LEU A 114 -8.88 9.43 -24.47
CA LEU A 114 -8.81 10.68 -25.24
C LEU A 114 -8.36 10.46 -26.69
N GLY A 115 -8.05 9.22 -27.09
CA GLY A 115 -7.57 8.88 -28.43
C GLY A 115 -6.09 9.19 -28.66
N ASN A 116 -5.34 9.56 -27.63
CA ASN A 116 -3.91 9.84 -27.72
C ASN A 116 -3.11 8.53 -27.83
N HIS A 117 -1.97 8.59 -28.52
CA HIS A 117 -1.09 7.43 -28.67
C HIS A 117 -0.29 7.19 -27.38
N ALA A 118 -0.90 6.48 -26.43
CA ALA A 118 -0.29 6.12 -25.15
C ALA A 118 0.22 4.66 -25.15
N CYS A 119 1.45 4.45 -24.65
CA CYS A 119 2.10 3.14 -24.54
C CYS A 119 2.82 3.02 -23.20
N LEU A 120 2.47 1.99 -22.41
CA LEU A 120 3.15 1.67 -21.15
C LEU A 120 4.02 0.43 -21.34
N LYS A 121 5.35 0.61 -21.36
CA LYS A 121 6.33 -0.48 -21.44
C LYS A 121 7.06 -0.57 -20.11
N GLU A 122 7.06 -1.74 -19.48
CA GLU A 122 7.66 -1.93 -18.15
C GLU A 122 7.13 -0.87 -17.17
N ASP A 123 7.98 -0.03 -16.60
CA ASP A 123 7.64 1.07 -15.69
C ASP A 123 7.61 2.46 -16.37
N LYS A 124 7.56 2.51 -17.71
CA LYS A 124 7.69 3.75 -18.50
C LYS A 124 6.48 3.99 -19.37
N LEU A 125 5.84 5.13 -19.17
CA LEU A 125 4.72 5.60 -19.99
C LEU A 125 5.21 6.56 -21.06
N TYR A 126 4.75 6.38 -22.28
CA TYR A 126 4.93 7.28 -23.41
C TYR A 126 3.56 7.74 -23.91
N VAL A 127 3.35 9.05 -24.04
CA VAL A 127 2.13 9.65 -24.59
C VAL A 127 2.56 10.51 -25.77
N ASN A 128 2.05 10.19 -26.96
CA ASN A 128 2.41 10.85 -28.22
C ASN A 128 3.94 10.91 -28.44
N GLY A 129 4.66 9.88 -28.01
CA GLY A 129 6.12 9.77 -28.10
C GLY A 129 6.90 10.42 -26.95
N HIS A 130 6.24 11.21 -26.09
CA HIS A 130 6.88 11.84 -24.93
C HIS A 130 6.79 10.95 -23.70
N ARG A 131 7.92 10.78 -23.01
CA ARG A 131 7.98 9.99 -21.77
C ARG A 131 7.39 10.78 -20.61
N ILE A 132 6.47 10.15 -19.88
CA ILE A 132 5.93 10.67 -18.61
C ILE A 132 6.69 10.01 -17.47
N TYR A 133 7.21 10.82 -16.56
CA TYR A 133 7.91 10.37 -15.35
C TYR A 133 6.93 10.29 -14.18
N PRO A 134 6.94 9.20 -13.39
CA PRO A 134 6.11 9.10 -12.18
C PRO A 134 6.31 10.28 -11.22
N GLU A 135 7.54 10.79 -11.12
CA GLU A 135 7.90 11.89 -10.24
C GLU A 135 7.14 13.18 -10.59
N ASP A 136 7.07 13.53 -11.88
CA ASP A 136 6.34 14.71 -12.38
C ASP A 136 4.85 14.63 -12.06
N VAL A 137 4.28 13.41 -12.15
CA VAL A 137 2.87 13.15 -11.84
C VAL A 137 2.60 13.35 -10.35
N ILE A 138 3.50 12.84 -9.51
CA ILE A 138 3.42 12.97 -8.06
C ILE A 138 3.57 14.45 -7.65
N GLU A 139 4.44 15.21 -8.32
CA GLU A 139 4.61 16.66 -8.07
C GLU A 139 3.38 17.47 -8.53
N ALA A 140 2.82 17.18 -9.70
CA ALA A 140 1.61 17.82 -10.18
C ALA A 140 0.41 17.56 -9.25
N GLN A 141 0.30 16.35 -8.69
CA GLN A 141 -0.71 16.01 -7.69
C GLN A 141 -0.55 16.79 -6.37
N LYS A 142 0.68 17.20 -6.01
CA LYS A 142 0.94 18.01 -4.80
C LYS A 142 0.63 19.50 -4.99
N MET A 143 0.66 20.01 -6.21
CA MET A 143 0.44 21.43 -6.53
C MET A 143 -1.05 21.83 -6.57
N HIS A 144 -1.98 20.87 -6.69
CA HIS A 144 -3.43 21.13 -6.72
C HIS A 144 -4.17 20.64 -5.45
N PRO A 145 -3.91 21.27 -4.29
CA PRO A 145 -4.96 21.51 -3.33
C PRO A 145 -4.93 22.97 -2.84
N MET A 146 -5.41 23.91 -3.65
CA MET A 146 -5.82 25.22 -3.17
C MET A 146 -7.05 25.71 -3.94
N TYR A 147 -8.17 25.82 -3.24
CA TYR A 147 -9.31 26.66 -3.60
C TYR A 147 -9.66 27.54 -2.38
N PRO A 148 -10.31 28.71 -2.60
CA PRO A 148 -9.85 29.98 -2.06
C PRO A 148 -10.64 30.41 -0.82
N SER A 149 -10.04 31.32 -0.07
CA SER A 149 -10.60 32.04 1.06
C SER A 149 -11.89 32.80 0.70
N GLN A 150 -12.95 32.57 1.49
CA GLN A 150 -14.10 33.46 1.54
C GLN A 150 -13.70 34.77 2.25
N GLN A 151 -13.65 35.87 1.52
CA GLN A 151 -13.86 37.20 2.08
C GLN A 151 -14.90 37.94 1.24
N GLY A 152 -15.87 38.52 1.95
CA GLY A 152 -17.13 39.01 1.42
C GLY A 152 -17.02 40.20 0.47
N SER A 153 -18.06 40.34 -0.35
CA SER A 153 -18.35 41.55 -1.08
C SER A 153 -19.81 41.93 -0.83
N GLN A 154 -19.97 43.15 -0.32
CA GLN A 154 -21.22 43.83 -0.05
C GLN A 154 -22.00 44.12 -1.35
N PHE A 155 -23.32 44.08 -1.20
CA PHE A 155 -24.37 44.72 -2.00
C PHE A 155 -23.94 45.89 -2.91
N LEU A 156 -24.37 45.82 -4.18
CA LEU A 156 -25.24 46.85 -4.80
C LEU A 156 -25.89 46.33 -6.09
N SER A 157 -27.17 46.63 -6.21
CA SER A 157 -28.16 46.22 -7.21
C SER A 157 -28.08 47.04 -8.51
N GLN A 158 -28.38 46.42 -9.67
CA GLN A 158 -29.57 46.65 -10.52
C GLN A 158 -29.38 46.19 -11.98
N GLY A 159 -30.38 45.51 -12.54
CA GLY A 159 -30.79 45.65 -13.96
C GLY A 159 -30.61 44.46 -14.92
N SER A 160 -31.67 43.63 -15.05
CA SER A 160 -32.30 43.06 -16.27
C SER A 160 -31.47 42.97 -17.58
N THR A 161 -31.45 41.90 -18.39
CA THR A 161 -32.51 40.94 -18.78
C THR A 161 -31.92 39.81 -19.67
N LEU A 162 -32.60 38.65 -19.72
CA LEU A 162 -32.62 37.63 -20.79
C LEU A 162 -31.44 36.64 -20.92
N ALA A 163 -31.61 35.43 -20.37
CA ALA A 163 -31.84 34.19 -21.14
C ALA A 163 -31.92 33.01 -20.16
N HIS A 164 -32.96 32.19 -20.31
CA HIS A 164 -33.18 30.96 -19.56
C HIS A 164 -32.15 29.91 -19.97
N GLU A 165 -31.17 29.64 -19.11
CA GLU A 165 -30.49 28.36 -19.03
C GLU A 165 -30.52 27.88 -17.58
N THR A 166 -31.13 26.72 -17.39
CA THR A 166 -31.21 26.02 -16.10
C THR A 166 -29.82 25.59 -15.67
N ASN A 167 -29.20 26.37 -14.78
CA ASN A 167 -28.05 25.95 -13.99
C ASN A 167 -28.50 24.86 -13.01
N GLN A 168 -28.29 23.60 -13.38
CA GLN A 168 -28.10 22.55 -12.39
C GLN A 168 -26.70 22.76 -11.79
N GLU A 169 -26.65 23.00 -10.49
CA GLU A 169 -25.44 22.88 -9.69
C GLU A 169 -24.80 21.52 -10.00
N GLN A 170 -23.65 21.52 -10.70
CA GLN A 170 -22.79 20.36 -10.72
C GLN A 170 -22.15 20.24 -9.34
N VAL A 171 -22.90 19.60 -8.44
CA VAL A 171 -22.37 18.91 -7.28
C VAL A 171 -21.17 18.10 -7.76
N LEU A 172 -20.02 18.36 -7.16
CA LEU A 172 -18.81 17.58 -7.42
C LEU A 172 -19.13 16.14 -7.00
N VAL A 173 -19.46 15.30 -7.98
CA VAL A 173 -19.73 13.88 -7.78
C VAL A 173 -18.41 13.25 -7.37
N VAL A 174 -18.22 13.09 -6.06
CA VAL A 174 -17.27 12.15 -5.48
C VAL A 174 -17.57 10.79 -6.12
N PRO A 175 -16.60 10.09 -6.75
CA PRO A 175 -16.89 8.86 -7.48
C PRO A 175 -17.62 7.87 -6.58
N THR A 176 -18.90 7.68 -6.89
CA THR A 176 -19.79 6.78 -6.17
C THR A 176 -19.31 5.35 -6.39
N THR A 177 -19.05 4.71 -5.25
CA THR A 177 -18.88 3.28 -5.02
C THR A 177 -17.48 2.73 -5.25
N TYR A 178 -16.88 2.29 -4.13
CA TYR A 178 -15.86 1.25 -3.95
C TYR A 178 -15.81 0.20 -5.07
N ASP A 179 -16.96 -0.14 -5.64
CA ASP A 179 -17.16 -1.07 -6.75
C ASP A 179 -16.51 -0.65 -8.07
N GLU A 180 -16.39 0.65 -8.38
CA GLU A 180 -15.77 1.10 -9.64
C GLU A 180 -14.24 1.16 -9.54
N LEU A 181 -13.69 1.56 -8.39
CA LEU A 181 -12.24 1.58 -8.14
C LEU A 181 -11.67 0.17 -7.99
N SER A 182 -12.40 -0.74 -7.34
CA SER A 182 -12.04 -2.16 -7.21
C SER A 182 -12.11 -2.93 -8.54
N LYS A 183 -13.03 -2.56 -9.44
CA LYS A 183 -13.10 -3.13 -10.81
C LYS A 183 -12.01 -2.61 -11.75
N ILE A 184 -11.43 -1.43 -11.48
CA ILE A 184 -10.41 -0.79 -12.34
C ILE A 184 -8.98 -1.31 -12.06
N LEU A 185 -8.73 -1.86 -10.87
CA LEU A 185 -7.41 -2.24 -10.37
C LEU A 185 -7.32 -3.76 -10.10
N ASN A 186 -7.21 -4.54 -11.18
CA ASN A 186 -6.51 -5.83 -11.13
C ASN A 186 -5.07 -5.58 -10.69
N ASN A 187 -4.58 -6.29 -9.66
CA ASN A 187 -3.21 -6.82 -9.50
C ASN A 187 -2.82 -6.93 -8.02
N ASP A 188 -2.31 -8.11 -7.64
CA ASP A 188 -1.14 -8.40 -6.76
C ASP A 188 -0.77 -7.59 -5.50
N GLY A 189 -1.48 -6.53 -5.13
CA GLY A 189 -1.21 -5.71 -3.94
C GLY A 189 -2.39 -5.63 -2.98
N ILE A 190 -3.43 -6.44 -3.10
CA ILE A 190 -4.73 -6.22 -2.42
C ILE A 190 -4.60 -6.12 -0.89
N ASP A 191 -3.71 -6.81 -0.16
CA ASP A 191 -3.63 -6.59 1.30
C ASP A 191 -2.87 -5.29 1.67
N GLU A 192 -1.91 -4.83 0.86
CA GLU A 192 -1.22 -3.54 1.05
C GLU A 192 -2.03 -2.37 0.48
N ILE A 193 -2.77 -2.59 -0.60
CA ILE A 193 -3.69 -1.65 -1.24
C ILE A 193 -4.97 -1.59 -0.43
N ASP A 194 -5.49 -2.69 0.11
CA ASP A 194 -6.63 -2.67 1.05
C ASP A 194 -6.17 -2.10 2.38
N ARG A 195 -4.97 -2.41 2.90
CA ARG A 195 -4.45 -1.73 4.10
C ARG A 195 -4.21 -0.25 3.83
N CYS A 196 -3.65 0.12 2.68
CA CYS A 196 -3.54 1.50 2.26
C CYS A 196 -4.93 2.11 2.13
N LEU A 197 -5.86 1.53 1.38
CA LEU A 197 -7.21 2.06 1.15
C LEU A 197 -8.04 2.11 2.43
N TYR A 198 -7.84 1.16 3.34
CA TYR A 198 -8.39 1.11 4.69
C TYR A 198 -7.80 2.23 5.53
N ASP A 199 -6.49 2.44 5.48
CA ASP A 199 -5.84 3.57 6.13
C ASP A 199 -6.28 4.89 5.50
N TYR A 200 -6.36 5.02 4.18
CA TYR A 200 -6.87 6.18 3.45
C TYR A 200 -8.33 6.46 3.83
N HIS A 201 -9.15 5.42 3.97
CA HIS A 201 -10.52 5.52 4.44
C HIS A 201 -10.57 6.00 5.89
N ASN A 202 -9.76 5.44 6.79
CA ASN A 202 -9.66 5.88 8.18
C ASN A 202 -9.14 7.31 8.28
N LEU A 203 -8.09 7.66 7.54
CA LEU A 203 -7.57 9.02 7.46
C LEU A 203 -8.67 9.98 7.02
N TRP A 204 -9.45 9.63 6.00
CA TRP A 204 -10.58 10.46 5.56
C TRP A 204 -11.69 10.54 6.61
N LEU A 205 -12.12 9.40 7.17
CA LEU A 205 -13.21 9.29 8.13
C LEU A 205 -12.93 10.07 9.42
N TYR A 206 -11.69 10.02 9.91
CA TYR A 206 -11.23 10.72 11.11
C TYR A 206 -10.57 12.07 10.79
N ASN A 207 -10.73 12.56 9.56
CA ASN A 207 -10.25 13.86 9.11
C ASN A 207 -8.74 14.06 9.32
N VAL A 208 -7.95 13.00 9.23
CA VAL A 208 -6.49 13.03 9.34
C VAL A 208 -5.88 13.45 8.00
N PRO A 209 -5.07 14.52 7.93
CA PRO A 209 -4.51 15.00 6.68
C PRO A 209 -3.45 14.03 6.16
N LEU A 210 -3.45 13.81 4.85
CA LEU A 210 -2.49 12.96 4.13
C LEU A 210 -1.06 13.54 4.08
N PRO A 211 -0.85 14.81 3.73
CA PRO A 211 0.39 15.50 4.05
C PRO A 211 0.40 15.84 5.55
N ARG A 212 1.51 15.54 6.25
CA ARG A 212 1.71 16.06 7.61
C ARG A 212 2.12 17.52 7.54
N SER A 213 1.63 18.32 8.47
CA SER A 213 2.23 19.64 8.72
C SER A 213 3.51 19.48 9.54
N SER A 214 4.42 20.44 9.40
CA SER A 214 5.71 20.46 10.07
C SER A 214 6.17 21.90 10.21
N GLU A 215 6.42 22.33 11.44
CA GLU A 215 7.10 23.59 11.73
C GLU A 215 8.60 23.48 11.43
N ASP A 216 9.18 22.28 11.54
CA ASP A 216 10.54 22.04 11.08
C ASP A 216 10.66 22.26 9.57
N LYS A 217 11.29 23.38 9.18
CA LYS A 217 11.61 23.75 7.80
C LYS A 217 13.04 23.34 7.40
N GLY A 218 13.76 22.65 8.28
CA GLY A 218 15.11 22.18 8.04
C GLY A 218 15.18 21.17 6.90
N ARG A 219 16.38 21.03 6.32
CA ARG A 219 16.64 19.97 5.34
C ARG A 219 16.63 18.61 6.03
N ILE A 220 15.80 17.71 5.52
CA ILE A 220 15.71 16.33 6.00
C ILE A 220 17.05 15.63 5.75
N ASN A 221 17.68 15.14 6.83
CA ASN A 221 18.94 14.42 6.74
C ASN A 221 18.74 12.96 6.27
N VAL A 222 19.82 12.20 6.13
CA VAL A 222 19.77 10.80 5.65
C VAL A 222 18.92 9.89 6.56
N TYR A 223 18.97 10.09 7.87
CA TYR A 223 18.21 9.30 8.83
C TYR A 223 16.71 9.63 8.79
N GLY A 224 16.36 10.92 8.69
CA GLY A 224 14.98 11.37 8.47
C GLY A 224 14.40 10.79 7.18
N ASN A 225 15.17 10.77 6.09
CA ASN A 225 14.74 10.11 4.86
C ASN A 225 14.51 8.60 5.05
N LYS A 226 15.38 7.91 5.80
CA LYS A 226 15.19 6.49 6.12
C LYS A 226 13.93 6.22 6.94
N ILE A 227 13.63 7.04 7.95
CA ILE A 227 12.38 6.95 8.74
C ILE A 227 11.16 7.18 7.84
N LEU A 228 11.20 8.20 6.97
CA LEU A 228 10.10 8.45 6.04
C LEU A 228 9.89 7.29 5.06
N GLN A 229 10.96 6.65 4.58
CA GLN A 229 10.87 5.46 3.74
C GLN A 229 10.31 4.26 4.52
N LEU A 230 10.77 4.04 5.76
CA LEU A 230 10.21 3.02 6.64
C LEU A 230 8.70 3.22 6.81
N CYS A 231 8.25 4.44 7.08
CA CYS A 231 6.84 4.74 7.25
C CYS A 231 6.03 4.48 5.98
N LYS A 232 6.49 4.97 4.83
CA LYS A 232 5.83 4.77 3.54
C LYS A 232 5.71 3.28 3.17
N ASN A 233 6.77 2.52 3.36
CA ASN A 233 6.82 1.11 2.97
C ASN A 233 6.00 0.21 3.89
N ASN A 234 5.62 0.68 5.08
CA ASN A 234 4.92 -0.13 6.08
C ASN A 234 3.53 0.41 6.45
N CYS A 235 2.99 1.38 5.68
CA CYS A 235 1.71 2.03 5.97
C CYS A 235 1.65 2.62 7.40
N LEU A 236 2.76 3.24 7.82
CA LEU A 236 2.85 3.91 9.13
C LEU A 236 2.83 5.43 8.94
N TYR A 237 2.28 6.11 9.93
CA TYR A 237 2.05 7.54 9.94
C TYR A 237 2.68 8.16 11.19
N ILE A 238 3.41 9.24 10.99
CA ILE A 238 3.84 10.12 12.08
C ILE A 238 2.64 10.96 12.50
N ALA A 239 2.26 10.89 13.77
CA ALA A 239 1.10 11.60 14.31
C ALA A 239 1.27 13.13 14.34
N SER A 240 2.49 13.61 14.54
CA SER A 240 2.80 15.05 14.57
C SER A 240 2.33 15.75 13.29
N GLY A 241 1.60 16.85 13.45
CA GLY A 241 1.01 17.62 12.36
C GLY A 241 -0.25 17.03 11.76
N ARG A 242 -0.76 15.90 12.27
CA ARG A 242 -1.92 15.18 11.69
C ARG A 242 -3.14 15.09 12.60
N ILE A 243 -2.95 14.95 13.91
CA ILE A 243 -4.04 14.65 14.86
C ILE A 243 -3.93 15.48 16.15
N GLY A 244 -5.01 15.49 16.93
CA GLY A 244 -5.08 16.19 18.22
C GLY A 244 -4.85 17.70 18.11
N ASN A 245 -4.30 18.28 19.18
CA ASN A 245 -3.99 19.71 19.28
C ASN A 245 -2.86 20.14 18.35
N ASP A 246 -2.05 19.19 17.88
CA ASP A 246 -0.94 19.43 16.96
C ASP A 246 -1.34 19.32 15.47
N LYS A 247 -2.61 19.03 15.18
CA LYS A 247 -3.11 18.89 13.80
C LYS A 247 -2.92 20.19 13.01
N ASN A 248 -2.36 20.06 11.81
CA ASN A 248 -2.00 21.17 10.92
C ASN A 248 -0.93 22.15 11.45
N MET A 249 -0.35 21.89 12.62
CA MET A 249 0.80 22.63 13.14
C MET A 249 2.08 21.84 12.88
N GLY A 250 2.22 20.68 13.55
CA GLY A 250 3.40 19.85 13.47
C GLY A 250 4.57 20.48 14.21
N LYS A 251 4.35 20.81 15.48
CA LYS A 251 5.35 21.41 16.37
C LYS A 251 6.64 20.59 16.37
N VAL A 252 7.75 21.29 16.47
CA VAL A 252 9.07 20.69 16.68
C VAL A 252 9.17 20.10 18.08
N THR A 253 9.97 19.04 18.22
CA THR A 253 10.10 18.33 19.50
C THR A 253 11.45 18.55 20.17
N SER A 254 12.37 19.25 19.53
CA SER A 254 13.62 19.69 20.15
C SER A 254 13.67 21.20 20.16
N LYS A 255 13.77 21.80 21.35
CA LYS A 255 13.90 23.25 21.66
C LYS A 255 13.70 24.17 20.46
N GLU A 256 12.48 24.25 19.93
CA GLU A 256 12.06 25.10 18.81
C GLU A 256 12.86 24.96 17.49
N THR A 257 13.70 23.95 17.32
CA THR A 257 14.66 23.84 16.22
C THR A 257 14.41 22.67 15.28
N SER A 258 14.00 21.50 15.80
CA SER A 258 13.89 20.31 14.96
C SER A 258 12.85 19.32 15.48
N LEU A 259 12.22 18.61 14.55
CA LEU A 259 11.35 17.47 14.85
C LEU A 259 12.21 16.20 14.86
N VAL A 260 12.46 15.64 16.06
CA VAL A 260 13.35 14.48 16.24
C VAL A 260 12.69 13.32 16.99
N ASP A 261 11.59 13.58 17.68
CA ASP A 261 10.81 12.61 18.43
C ASP A 261 9.47 12.39 17.73
N TYR A 262 9.06 11.14 17.60
CA TYR A 262 7.91 10.77 16.78
C TYR A 262 7.00 9.80 17.53
N LEU A 263 5.69 10.07 17.49
CA LEU A 263 4.69 9.02 17.65
C LEU A 263 4.39 8.46 16.26
N ILE A 264 4.69 7.18 16.04
CA ILE A 264 4.46 6.47 14.79
C ILE A 264 3.34 5.45 15.01
N VAL A 265 2.30 5.52 14.19
CA VAL A 265 1.09 4.69 14.31
C VAL A 265 0.65 4.17 12.96
N SER A 266 -0.03 3.04 12.92
CA SER A 266 -0.75 2.56 11.74
C SER A 266 -2.09 3.29 11.60
N GLY A 267 -2.68 3.31 10.40
CA GLY A 267 -3.89 4.10 10.13
C GLY A 267 -5.14 3.63 10.89
N ASP A 268 -5.17 2.36 11.27
CA ASP A 268 -6.20 1.74 12.09
C ASP A 268 -6.19 2.18 13.57
N LEU A 269 -5.12 2.82 14.04
CA LEU A 269 -5.01 3.31 15.41
C LEU A 269 -5.55 4.74 15.61
N PHE A 270 -5.71 5.52 14.54
CA PHE A 270 -6.27 6.87 14.62
C PHE A 270 -7.65 6.98 15.31
N PRO A 271 -8.62 6.06 15.14
CA PRO A 271 -9.89 6.09 15.86
C PRO A 271 -9.75 6.08 17.38
N TYR A 272 -8.68 5.45 17.88
CA TYR A 272 -8.47 5.21 19.29
C TYR A 272 -7.61 6.29 19.94
N ILE A 273 -6.98 7.18 19.17
CA ILE A 273 -6.18 8.27 19.71
C ILE A 273 -7.08 9.49 19.91
N THR A 274 -7.48 9.74 21.16
CA THR A 274 -8.44 10.81 21.47
C THR A 274 -7.77 12.17 21.65
N GLU A 275 -6.51 12.18 22.08
CA GLU A 275 -5.71 13.38 22.30
C GLU A 275 -4.29 13.13 21.82
N PHE A 276 -3.69 14.14 21.19
CA PHE A 276 -2.29 14.19 20.84
C PHE A 276 -1.80 15.63 20.93
N GLU A 277 -0.69 15.85 21.62
CA GLU A 277 -0.10 17.17 21.82
C GLU A 277 1.42 17.08 21.99
N VAL A 278 2.11 18.04 21.39
CA VAL A 278 3.51 18.34 21.70
C VAL A 278 3.51 19.46 22.73
N ILE A 279 3.84 19.12 23.97
CA ILE A 279 3.88 20.06 25.09
C ILE A 279 5.14 20.93 24.95
N ASP A 280 4.97 22.23 25.19
CA ASP A 280 6.08 23.18 25.10
C ASP A 280 7.24 22.78 26.01
N PHE A 281 8.45 23.16 25.60
CA PHE A 281 9.67 22.81 26.30
C PHE A 281 9.64 23.26 27.77
N ASP A 282 9.93 22.33 28.67
CA ASP A 282 10.09 22.61 30.10
C ASP A 282 11.45 22.09 30.58
N SER A 283 12.31 23.02 30.98
CA SER A 283 13.65 22.76 31.50
C SER A 283 13.69 21.87 32.75
N LEU A 284 12.56 21.70 33.45
CA LEU A 284 12.43 20.80 34.59
C LEU A 284 12.41 19.32 34.14
N PHE A 285 11.85 19.03 32.96
CA PHE A 285 11.62 17.67 32.48
C PHE A 285 12.61 17.22 31.40
N SER A 286 13.25 18.15 30.68
CA SER A 286 14.27 17.85 29.70
C SER A 286 15.21 19.04 29.48
N ASP A 287 16.44 18.75 29.03
CA ASP A 287 17.42 19.73 28.60
C ASP A 287 17.20 20.20 27.15
N ILE A 288 16.60 19.35 26.30
CA ILE A 288 16.45 19.63 24.87
C ILE A 288 15.14 19.15 24.22
N HIS A 289 14.41 18.20 24.82
CA HIS A 289 13.23 17.56 24.20
C HIS A 289 11.91 18.08 24.77
N CYS A 290 10.90 18.20 23.90
CA CYS A 290 9.51 18.49 24.22
C CYS A 290 8.77 17.18 24.48
N ARG A 291 7.82 17.20 25.43
CA ARG A 291 7.06 15.99 25.77
C ARG A 291 5.97 15.73 24.73
N LEU A 292 5.92 14.50 24.22
CA LEU A 292 4.77 14.00 23.47
C LEU A 292 3.74 13.47 24.46
N GLN A 293 2.51 13.97 24.39
CA GLN A 293 1.38 13.50 25.17
C GLN A 293 0.29 12.98 24.25
N PHE A 294 -0.26 11.80 24.54
CA PHE A 294 -1.40 11.27 23.83
C PHE A 294 -2.20 10.30 24.71
N ASN A 295 -3.47 10.15 24.38
CA ASN A 295 -4.38 9.22 25.05
C ASN A 295 -4.89 8.17 24.07
N LEU A 296 -4.97 6.93 24.54
CA LEU A 296 -5.57 5.81 23.82
C LEU A 296 -6.87 5.42 24.50
N SER A 297 -7.98 5.45 23.76
CA SER A 297 -9.27 4.95 24.20
C SER A 297 -9.61 3.70 23.41
N ALA A 298 -9.63 2.55 24.07
CA ALA A 298 -10.12 1.31 23.49
C ALA A 298 -11.37 0.88 24.24
N MET A 299 -12.49 0.72 23.53
CA MET A 299 -13.61 -0.06 24.07
C MET A 299 -13.27 -1.53 23.89
N LEU A 300 -12.85 -2.18 24.98
CA LEU A 300 -12.82 -3.64 25.01
C LEU A 300 -14.27 -4.12 25.06
N PRO A 301 -14.69 -5.03 24.17
CA PRO A 301 -15.93 -5.77 24.37
C PRO A 301 -15.89 -6.39 25.77
N ASP A 302 -16.96 -6.24 26.55
CA ASP A 302 -17.05 -6.77 27.93
C ASP A 302 -16.71 -8.27 27.99
N ASP A 303 -16.88 -8.98 26.87
CA ASP A 303 -16.63 -10.41 26.69
C ASP A 303 -15.13 -10.80 26.70
N LEU A 304 -14.22 -9.83 26.51
CA LEU A 304 -12.75 -10.04 26.53
C LEU A 304 -12.09 -9.58 27.84
N LEU A 305 -12.84 -8.95 28.73
CA LEU A 305 -12.39 -8.67 30.09
C LEU A 305 -12.51 -9.95 30.90
N ASP A 306 -11.45 -10.75 30.88
CA ASP A 306 -11.32 -11.92 31.74
C ASP A 306 -11.21 -11.45 33.21
N LYS A 307 -12.37 -11.25 33.86
CA LYS A 307 -12.50 -10.74 35.24
C LYS A 307 -11.82 -11.62 36.30
N ASN A 308 -11.24 -12.75 35.90
CA ASN A 308 -10.67 -13.76 36.80
C ASN A 308 -9.14 -13.85 36.82
N ASN A 309 -8.39 -13.01 36.10
CA ASN A 309 -6.92 -13.07 36.10
C ASN A 309 -6.22 -11.81 36.63
N SER A 310 -6.80 -11.16 37.65
CA SER A 310 -6.08 -10.25 38.55
C SER A 310 -5.14 -11.03 39.48
N SER A 311 -4.15 -11.73 38.92
CA SER A 311 -2.98 -12.12 39.70
C SER A 311 -1.83 -11.18 39.32
N ASN A 312 -1.21 -10.57 40.33
CA ASN A 312 -0.04 -9.70 40.22
C ASN A 312 1.05 -10.37 39.37
N VAL A 313 1.03 -10.17 38.06
CA VAL A 313 2.17 -10.51 37.21
C VAL A 313 3.18 -9.38 37.41
N PRO A 314 4.35 -9.64 38.01
CA PRO A 314 5.35 -8.60 38.19
C PRO A 314 5.73 -8.07 36.80
N SER A 315 5.66 -6.75 36.61
CA SER A 315 6.15 -6.07 35.41
C SER A 315 7.58 -6.51 35.13
N LYS A 316 7.76 -7.45 34.20
CA LYS A 316 9.08 -7.83 33.71
C LYS A 316 9.53 -6.70 32.79
N HIS A 317 10.29 -5.76 33.33
CA HIS A 317 11.10 -4.86 32.52
C HIS A 317 12.11 -5.70 31.74
N ILE A 318 11.79 -5.99 30.47
CA ILE A 318 12.72 -6.65 29.55
C ILE A 318 13.67 -5.58 29.03
N ARG A 319 14.88 -5.53 29.58
CA ARG A 319 15.97 -4.71 29.04
C ARG A 319 16.65 -5.51 27.94
N TRP A 320 16.84 -4.91 26.76
CA TRP A 320 17.61 -5.51 25.68
C TRP A 320 19.05 -5.77 26.14
N ILE A 321 19.53 -7.00 26.00
CA ILE A 321 20.90 -7.40 26.34
C ILE A 321 21.60 -7.69 25.02
N GLY A 322 22.61 -6.88 24.68
CA GLY A 322 23.30 -6.94 23.38
C GLY A 322 23.86 -8.33 23.05
N ASP A 323 24.36 -9.04 24.05
CA ASP A 323 24.93 -10.39 23.91
C ASP A 323 23.89 -11.45 23.52
N LYS A 324 22.59 -11.13 23.64
CA LYS A 324 21.47 -11.99 23.23
C LYS A 324 20.93 -11.62 21.85
N ARG A 325 21.57 -10.69 21.14
CA ARG A 325 21.17 -10.27 19.80
C ARG A 325 21.11 -11.46 18.85
N ASP A 326 22.19 -12.22 18.78
CA ASP A 326 22.28 -13.31 17.80
C ASP A 326 21.31 -14.43 18.16
N GLN A 327 21.16 -14.75 19.46
CA GLN A 327 20.10 -15.66 19.93
C GLN A 327 18.68 -15.17 19.58
N PHE A 328 18.43 -13.86 19.62
CA PHE A 328 17.13 -13.32 19.22
C PHE A 328 16.92 -13.45 17.72
N VAL A 329 17.92 -13.09 16.90
CA VAL A 329 17.89 -13.26 15.43
C VAL A 329 17.68 -14.73 15.08
N ASP A 330 18.47 -15.62 15.66
CA ASP A 330 18.36 -17.08 15.49
C ASP A 330 17.00 -17.59 15.99
N SER A 331 16.40 -16.99 17.03
CA SER A 331 15.06 -17.37 17.50
C SER A 331 13.94 -16.94 16.55
N VAL A 332 14.12 -15.82 15.86
CA VAL A 332 13.19 -15.32 14.84
C VAL A 332 13.33 -16.17 13.57
N GLU A 333 14.57 -16.45 13.15
CA GLU A 333 14.87 -17.31 12.01
C GLU A 333 14.46 -18.77 12.25
N SER A 334 14.70 -19.31 13.45
CA SER A 334 14.26 -20.67 13.80
C SER A 334 12.75 -20.78 13.95
N LYS A 335 12.02 -19.74 14.40
CA LYS A 335 10.55 -19.73 14.33
C LYS A 335 10.04 -19.73 12.89
N LEU A 336 10.70 -18.99 12.00
CA LEU A 336 10.45 -19.09 10.56
C LEU A 336 10.78 -20.48 9.99
N THR A 337 11.64 -21.25 10.66
CA THR A 337 12.03 -22.62 10.27
C THR A 337 11.11 -23.69 10.91
N ILE A 338 10.57 -23.46 12.11
CA ILE A 338 9.68 -24.40 12.80
C ILE A 338 8.28 -24.40 12.18
N ASP A 339 7.80 -23.27 11.66
CA ASP A 339 6.59 -23.26 10.81
C ASP A 339 6.78 -24.07 9.51
N ASN A 340 8.04 -24.37 9.13
CA ASN A 340 8.39 -25.24 8.02
C ASN A 340 8.65 -26.71 8.41
N LEU A 341 8.62 -27.08 9.70
CA LEU A 341 8.92 -28.45 10.17
C LEU A 341 7.84 -29.07 11.08
N SER A 342 6.81 -28.35 11.49
CA SER A 342 5.68 -28.90 12.25
C SER A 342 4.51 -29.43 11.39
N ASN A 343 4.74 -29.64 10.09
CA ASN A 343 3.82 -30.35 9.19
C ASN A 343 4.49 -31.57 8.50
N GLN A 344 5.26 -32.38 9.24
CA GLN A 344 5.53 -33.77 8.85
C GLN A 344 4.52 -34.72 9.48
#